data_AF-A0AAU8J6W4-F1
#
_entry.id   AF-A0AAU8J6W4-F1
#
_cell.length_a   1.000
_cell.length_b   1.000
_cell.length_c   1.000
_cell.angle_alpha   90.00
_cell.angle_beta   90.00
_cell.angle_gamma   90.00
#
_symmetry.space_group_name_H-M   'P 1'
#
loop_
_entity.id
_entity.type
_entity.pdbx_description
1 polymer ?
#
loop_
_entity_poly.entity_id
_entity_poly.type
_entity_poly.pdbx_seq_one_letter_code
_entity_poly.pdbx_strand_id
1 'polypeptide(L)'
;MDLSDLDRTLKKLTRAIALSKLQTITEFEAKKMTTLFDKLGGKAAVDLAVDKFYERVLNDDRIKHFFANTDMAKQRSHQKAFLTYAFGGSARYDGRYMREAHKALVEEEGLSSEHFDAVAEDLMETLKEMGVSDELLAEVAAIAAAPQHKKDVLNQ
;
A
#
# COMPACT_ATOMS: atom_id res chain seq x y z
N MET A 1 -53.85 16.75 -10.78
CA MET A 1 -52.46 16.97 -11.19
C MET A 1 -52.45 16.99 -12.70
N ASP A 2 -52.07 18.13 -13.29
CA ASP A 2 -52.06 18.35 -14.74
C ASP A 2 -50.79 17.75 -15.36
N LEU A 3 -50.84 17.39 -16.64
CA LEU A 3 -49.69 16.98 -17.46
C LEU A 3 -48.51 17.96 -17.36
N SER A 4 -48.77 19.26 -17.20
CA SER A 4 -47.72 20.29 -17.01
C SER A 4 -47.00 20.16 -15.66
N ASP A 5 -47.72 19.80 -14.59
CA ASP A 5 -47.15 19.54 -13.26
C ASP A 5 -46.33 18.24 -13.26
N LEU A 6 -46.78 17.24 -14.02
CA LEU A 6 -46.08 15.97 -14.18
C LEU A 6 -44.73 16.15 -14.89
N ASP A 7 -44.67 16.93 -15.96
CA ASP A 7 -43.42 17.26 -16.68
C ASP A 7 -42.45 18.07 -15.82
N ARG A 8 -42.95 19.05 -15.04
CA ARG A 8 -42.12 19.81 -14.10
C ARG A 8 -41.54 18.92 -13.00
N THR A 9 -42.31 17.94 -12.53
CA THR A 9 -41.87 16.98 -11.50
C THR A 9 -40.83 16.02 -12.06
N LEU A 10 -41.06 15.47 -13.26
CA LEU A 10 -40.11 14.63 -13.99
C LEU A 10 -38.77 15.36 -14.20
N LYS A 11 -38.80 16.60 -14.70
CA LYS A 11 -37.58 17.42 -14.89
C LYS A 11 -36.81 17.65 -13.59
N LYS A 12 -37.50 17.91 -12.49
CA LYS A 12 -36.87 18.03 -11.16
C LYS A 12 -36.24 16.71 -10.71
N LEU A 13 -36.93 15.59 -10.90
CA LEU A 13 -36.43 14.26 -10.54
C LEU A 13 -35.19 13.89 -11.35
N THR A 14 -35.22 14.06 -12.67
CA THR A 14 -34.09 13.76 -13.55
C THR A 14 -32.87 14.61 -13.19
N ARG A 15 -33.09 15.89 -12.83
CA ARG A 15 -32.01 16.81 -12.43
C ARG A 15 -31.43 16.45 -11.06
N ALA A 16 -32.26 16.04 -10.09
CA ALA A 16 -31.80 15.57 -8.78
C ALA A 16 -30.99 14.26 -8.89
N ILE A 17 -31.42 13.32 -9.73
CA ILE A 17 -30.68 12.08 -10.00
C ILE A 17 -29.33 12.38 -10.68
N ALA A 18 -29.31 13.30 -11.65
CA ALA A 18 -28.07 13.72 -12.30
C ALA A 18 -27.09 14.39 -11.32
N LEU A 19 -27.59 15.28 -10.45
CA LEU A 19 -26.78 15.94 -9.40
C LEU A 19 -26.21 14.95 -8.39
N SER A 20 -27.02 14.00 -7.92
CA SER A 20 -26.56 12.95 -6.99
C SER A 20 -25.50 12.07 -7.64
N LYS A 21 -25.68 11.64 -8.91
CA LYS A 21 -24.65 10.88 -9.65
C LYS A 21 -23.36 11.67 -9.85
N LEU A 22 -23.46 12.97 -10.18
CA LEU A 22 -22.31 13.85 -10.30
C LEU A 22 -21.54 13.95 -8.97
N GLN A 23 -22.23 14.16 -7.84
CA GLN A 23 -21.59 14.19 -6.52
C GLN A 23 -20.85 12.88 -6.23
N THR A 24 -21.47 11.73 -6.45
CA THR A 24 -20.84 10.42 -6.22
C THR A 24 -19.62 10.19 -7.12
N ILE A 25 -19.66 10.61 -8.38
CA ILE A 25 -18.50 10.54 -9.29
C ILE A 25 -17.38 11.45 -8.78
N THR A 26 -17.71 12.66 -8.33
CA THR A 26 -16.72 13.63 -7.88
C THR A 26 -16.03 13.17 -6.59
N GLU A 27 -16.79 12.59 -5.65
CA GLU A 27 -16.26 12.01 -4.40
C GLU A 27 -15.36 10.79 -4.65
N PHE A 28 -15.70 9.95 -5.63
CA PHE A 28 -14.88 8.79 -5.99
C PHE A 28 -13.56 9.18 -6.66
N GLU A 29 -13.58 10.13 -7.61
CA GLU A 29 -12.37 10.64 -8.27
C GLU A 29 -11.48 11.44 -7.31
N ALA A 30 -12.07 12.26 -6.43
CA ALA A 30 -11.33 12.93 -5.37
C ALA A 30 -10.69 11.92 -4.42
N LYS A 31 -11.40 10.85 -4.05
CA LYS A 31 -10.85 9.77 -3.22
C LYS A 31 -9.71 9.01 -3.92
N LYS A 32 -9.78 8.83 -5.23
CA LYS A 32 -8.69 8.30 -6.08
C LYS A 32 -7.48 9.24 -6.23
N MET A 33 -7.57 10.49 -5.78
CA MET A 33 -6.41 11.39 -5.69
C MET A 33 -5.98 11.60 -4.22
N THR A 34 -6.58 10.86 -3.28
CA THR A 34 -6.30 11.00 -1.83
C THR A 34 -5.45 9.88 -1.26
N THR A 35 -5.37 8.71 -1.91
CA THR A 35 -4.63 7.59 -1.33
C THR A 35 -3.13 7.82 -1.44
N LEU A 36 -2.38 7.28 -0.47
CA LEU A 36 -0.92 7.34 -0.52
C LEU A 36 -0.39 6.64 -1.78
N PHE A 37 -1.04 5.58 -2.24
CA PHE A 37 -0.71 4.90 -3.49
C PHE A 37 -0.76 5.85 -4.69
N ASP A 38 -1.83 6.65 -4.80
CA ASP A 38 -1.99 7.60 -5.90
C ASP A 38 -0.97 8.75 -5.79
N LYS A 39 -0.76 9.28 -4.57
CA LYS A 39 0.25 10.32 -4.29
C LYS A 39 1.67 9.88 -4.63
N LEU A 40 1.99 8.59 -4.46
CA LEU A 40 3.28 8.00 -4.79
C LEU A 40 3.47 7.76 -6.30
N GLY A 41 2.43 7.92 -7.13
CA GLY A 41 2.49 7.66 -8.57
C GLY A 41 1.90 6.31 -8.99
N GLY A 42 1.12 5.68 -8.11
CA GLY A 42 0.34 4.48 -8.40
C GLY A 42 1.17 3.25 -8.74
N LYS A 43 0.61 2.38 -9.58
CA LYS A 43 1.15 1.03 -9.83
C LYS A 43 2.59 1.06 -10.34
N ALA A 44 2.89 1.94 -11.31
CA ALA A 44 4.22 2.00 -11.91
C ALA A 44 5.29 2.41 -10.89
N ALA A 45 4.97 3.36 -10.00
CA ALA A 45 5.88 3.79 -8.96
C ALA A 45 6.10 2.69 -7.90
N VAL A 46 5.03 2.02 -7.46
CA VAL A 46 5.14 0.88 -6.52
C VAL A 46 5.94 -0.28 -7.13
N ASP A 47 5.70 -0.60 -8.40
CA ASP A 47 6.43 -1.67 -9.08
C ASP A 47 7.95 -1.37 -9.09
N LEU A 48 8.33 -0.14 -9.47
CA LEU A 48 9.72 0.31 -9.49
C LEU A 48 10.33 0.36 -8.08
N ALA A 49 9.58 0.86 -7.09
CA ALA A 49 10.03 0.95 -5.71
C ALA A 49 10.33 -0.43 -5.14
N VAL A 50 9.46 -1.42 -5.36
CA VAL A 50 9.70 -2.79 -4.89
C VAL A 50 10.91 -3.43 -5.56
N ASP A 51 11.11 -3.18 -6.87
CA ASP A 51 12.25 -3.74 -7.57
C ASP A 51 13.57 -3.19 -7.01
N LYS A 52 13.67 -1.86 -6.82
CA LYS A 52 14.84 -1.20 -6.21
C LYS A 52 15.03 -1.57 -4.74
N PHE A 53 13.95 -1.67 -3.98
CA PHE A 53 13.98 -2.06 -2.58
C PHE A 53 14.61 -3.44 -2.41
N TYR A 54 14.24 -4.41 -3.25
CA TYR A 54 14.86 -5.72 -3.17
C TYR A 54 16.28 -5.79 -3.75
N GLU A 55 16.66 -4.89 -4.67
CA GLU A 55 18.09 -4.73 -5.00
C GLU A 55 18.89 -4.32 -3.77
N ARG A 56 18.36 -3.39 -2.96
CA ARG A 56 18.99 -2.95 -1.71
C ARG A 56 19.02 -4.05 -0.64
N VAL A 57 17.88 -4.67 -0.33
CA VAL A 57 17.76 -5.74 0.68
C VAL A 57 18.70 -6.91 0.38
N LEU A 58 18.85 -7.30 -0.89
CA LEU A 58 19.73 -8.41 -1.27
C LEU A 58 21.23 -8.05 -1.19
N ASN A 59 21.56 -6.77 -1.01
CA ASN A 59 22.91 -6.28 -0.74
C ASN A 59 23.13 -5.87 0.72
N ASP A 60 22.09 -5.88 1.57
CA ASP A 60 22.22 -5.57 2.99
C ASP A 60 22.62 -6.81 3.79
N ASP A 61 23.86 -6.81 4.30
CA ASP A 61 24.43 -7.89 5.10
C ASP A 61 23.61 -8.21 6.37
N ARG A 62 22.85 -7.24 6.90
CA ARG A 62 22.01 -7.41 8.09
C ARG A 62 20.85 -8.36 7.85
N ILE A 63 20.33 -8.46 6.62
CA ILE A 63 19.03 -9.11 6.34
C ILE A 63 18.99 -9.98 5.08
N LYS A 64 19.98 -9.89 4.17
CA LYS A 64 19.96 -10.65 2.89
C LYS A 64 19.88 -12.17 3.08
N HIS A 65 20.36 -12.68 4.21
CA HIS A 65 20.39 -14.11 4.49
C HIS A 65 19.00 -14.73 4.66
N PHE A 66 18.00 -13.99 5.19
CA PHE A 66 16.60 -14.44 5.26
C PHE A 66 15.99 -14.74 3.88
N PHE A 67 16.59 -14.19 2.81
CA PHE A 67 16.10 -14.34 1.44
C PHE A 67 16.86 -15.41 0.63
N ALA A 68 17.85 -16.10 1.21
CA ALA A 68 18.75 -17.01 0.48
C ALA A 68 18.01 -18.14 -0.25
N ASN A 69 16.90 -18.62 0.30
CA ASN A 69 16.07 -19.69 -0.26
C ASN A 69 14.71 -19.18 -0.80
N THR A 70 14.57 -17.87 -0.98
CA THR A 70 13.30 -17.25 -1.41
C THR A 70 13.22 -17.14 -2.92
N ASP A 71 12.08 -17.53 -3.49
CA ASP A 71 11.73 -17.22 -4.89
C ASP A 71 11.49 -15.71 -5.02
N MET A 72 12.52 -14.97 -5.43
CA MET A 72 12.48 -13.51 -5.46
C MET A 72 11.51 -12.93 -6.47
N ALA A 73 11.09 -13.69 -7.49
CA ALA A 73 10.05 -13.24 -8.41
C ALA A 73 8.68 -13.24 -7.72
N LYS A 74 8.36 -14.32 -6.99
CA LYS A 74 7.14 -14.38 -6.18
C LYS A 74 7.18 -13.36 -5.05
N GLN A 75 8.32 -13.22 -4.37
CA GLN A 75 8.47 -12.26 -3.27
C GLN A 75 8.22 -10.83 -3.73
N ARG A 76 8.81 -10.39 -4.84
CA ARG A 76 8.54 -9.08 -5.45
C ARG A 76 7.07 -8.91 -5.80
N SER A 77 6.45 -9.93 -6.41
CA SER A 77 5.01 -9.88 -6.74
C SER A 77 4.13 -9.72 -5.50
N HIS A 78 4.43 -10.46 -4.43
CA HIS A 78 3.70 -10.37 -3.16
C HIS A 78 3.89 -9.00 -2.50
N GLN A 79 5.12 -8.47 -2.47
CA GLN A 79 5.40 -7.16 -1.89
C GLN A 79 4.71 -6.03 -2.66
N LYS A 80 4.66 -6.09 -4.00
CA LYS A 80 3.90 -5.14 -4.83
C LYS A 80 2.41 -5.14 -4.47
N ALA A 81 1.83 -6.33 -4.31
CA ALA A 81 0.43 -6.46 -3.90
C ALA A 81 0.21 -5.93 -2.47
N PHE A 82 1.11 -6.25 -1.54
CA PHE A 82 1.03 -5.78 -0.16
C PHE A 82 1.14 -4.25 -0.05
N LEU A 83 2.13 -3.62 -0.70
CA LEU A 83 2.28 -2.16 -0.68
C LEU A 83 1.13 -1.45 -1.39
N THR A 84 0.59 -2.02 -2.47
CA THR A 84 -0.62 -1.49 -3.11
C THR A 84 -1.79 -1.47 -2.13
N TYR A 85 -2.00 -2.55 -1.37
CA TYR A 85 -3.02 -2.58 -0.31
C TYR A 85 -2.71 -1.60 0.83
N ALA A 86 -1.50 -1.65 1.37
CA ALA A 86 -1.09 -0.86 2.53
C ALA A 86 -1.19 0.65 2.26
N PHE A 87 -0.93 1.08 1.02
CA PHE A 87 -1.02 2.48 0.61
C PHE A 87 -2.42 2.88 0.09
N GLY A 88 -3.41 1.99 0.19
CA GLY A 88 -4.81 2.27 -0.13
C GLY A 88 -5.20 2.10 -1.60
N GLY A 89 -4.32 1.56 -2.45
CA GLY A 89 -4.58 1.27 -3.86
C GLY A 89 -5.45 0.02 -4.11
N SER A 90 -5.66 -0.82 -3.08
CA SER A 90 -6.64 -1.91 -3.11
C SER A 90 -7.41 -2.01 -1.80
N ALA A 91 -8.64 -2.52 -1.86
CA ALA A 91 -9.47 -2.71 -0.66
C ALA A 91 -9.08 -3.93 0.17
N ARG A 92 -8.32 -4.87 -0.42
CA ARG A 92 -7.97 -6.17 0.18
C ARG A 92 -6.56 -6.60 -0.19
N TYR A 93 -5.95 -7.37 0.70
CA TYR A 93 -4.73 -8.13 0.48
C TYR A 93 -5.03 -9.61 0.74
N ASP A 94 -4.86 -10.43 -0.30
CA ASP A 94 -5.18 -11.87 -0.27
C ASP A 94 -3.94 -12.75 0.00
N GLY A 95 -2.84 -12.16 0.47
CA GLY A 95 -1.63 -12.90 0.84
C GLY A 95 -1.70 -13.48 2.25
N ARG A 96 -0.66 -14.23 2.62
CA ARG A 96 -0.52 -14.79 3.98
C ARG A 96 -0.56 -13.67 5.03
N TYR A 97 -1.12 -13.97 6.19
CA TYR A 97 -1.03 -13.10 7.35
C TYR A 97 0.44 -12.90 7.76
N MET A 98 0.81 -11.68 8.12
CA MET A 98 2.20 -11.32 8.44
C MET A 98 2.80 -12.23 9.53
N ARG A 99 2.00 -12.59 10.53
CA ARG A 99 2.43 -13.49 11.61
C ARG A 99 2.83 -14.87 11.09
N GLU A 100 1.95 -15.51 10.34
CA GLU A 100 2.21 -16.83 9.75
C GLU A 100 3.35 -16.79 8.73
N ALA A 101 3.43 -15.74 7.92
CA ALA A 101 4.44 -15.60 6.88
C ALA A 101 5.88 -15.53 7.42
N HIS A 102 6.07 -14.95 8.61
CA HIS A 102 7.38 -14.72 9.22
C HIS A 102 7.69 -15.65 10.41
N LYS A 103 6.75 -16.54 10.78
CA LYS A 103 6.87 -17.41 11.96
C LYS A 103 8.16 -18.23 11.97
N ALA A 104 8.45 -18.93 10.88
CA ALA A 104 9.66 -19.74 10.76
C ALA A 104 10.94 -18.89 10.87
N LEU A 105 10.94 -17.67 10.31
CA LEU A 105 12.10 -16.78 10.41
C LEU A 105 12.37 -16.36 11.87
N VAL A 106 11.31 -16.16 12.67
CA VAL A 106 11.45 -15.86 14.10
C VAL A 106 11.90 -17.09 14.89
N GLU A 107 11.26 -18.24 14.67
CA GLU A 107 11.50 -19.46 15.45
C GLU A 107 12.82 -20.17 15.10
N GLU A 108 13.27 -20.09 13.84
CA GLU A 108 14.38 -20.89 13.31
C GLU A 108 15.60 -20.05 12.90
N GLU A 109 15.39 -18.80 12.47
CA GLU A 109 16.47 -17.95 11.90
C GLU A 109 16.79 -16.71 12.75
N GLY A 110 16.07 -16.47 13.85
CA GLY A 110 16.36 -15.37 14.77
C GLY A 110 15.96 -13.98 14.25
N LEU A 111 14.89 -13.89 13.44
CA LEU A 111 14.30 -12.61 13.03
C LEU A 111 13.97 -11.76 14.27
N SER A 112 14.39 -10.49 14.26
CA SER A 112 14.40 -9.62 15.45
C SER A 112 14.00 -8.19 15.10
N SER A 113 13.87 -7.33 16.11
CA SER A 113 13.57 -5.90 15.90
C SER A 113 14.62 -5.22 15.01
N GLU A 114 15.90 -5.54 15.18
CA GLU A 114 16.98 -4.93 14.40
C GLU A 114 16.83 -5.25 12.91
N HIS A 115 16.46 -6.49 12.58
CA HIS A 115 16.19 -6.92 11.21
C HIS A 115 14.96 -6.23 10.62
N PHE A 116 13.90 -6.07 11.41
CA PHE A 116 12.71 -5.33 11.00
C PHE A 116 13.05 -3.86 10.70
N ASP A 117 13.82 -3.23 11.59
CA ASP A 117 14.22 -1.83 11.45
C ASP A 117 15.13 -1.63 10.23
N ALA A 118 16.02 -2.58 9.94
CA ALA A 118 16.83 -2.60 8.71
C ALA A 118 15.97 -2.65 7.43
N VAL A 119 14.95 -3.51 7.40
CA VAL A 119 14.00 -3.58 6.27
C VAL A 119 13.26 -2.25 6.08
N ALA A 120 12.82 -1.62 7.17
CA ALA A 120 12.14 -0.33 7.11
C ALA A 120 13.09 0.77 6.61
N GLU A 121 14.33 0.81 7.10
CA GLU A 121 15.37 1.73 6.65
C GLU A 121 15.62 1.59 5.14
N ASP A 122 15.80 0.35 4.64
CA ASP A 122 16.03 0.08 3.23
C ASP A 122 14.88 0.57 2.33
N LEU A 123 13.63 0.41 2.79
CA LEU A 123 12.47 0.95 2.10
C LEU A 123 12.51 2.48 2.04
N MET A 124 12.79 3.14 3.17
CA MET A 124 12.84 4.59 3.25
C MET A 124 13.94 5.19 2.38
N GLU A 125 15.14 4.59 2.38
CA GLU A 125 16.25 5.03 1.54
C GLU A 125 15.94 4.85 0.06
N THR A 126 15.33 3.72 -0.32
CA THR A 126 14.89 3.47 -1.70
C THR A 126 13.92 4.55 -2.19
N LEU A 127 12.89 4.86 -1.39
CA LEU A 127 11.89 5.87 -1.76
C LEU A 127 12.49 7.28 -1.81
N LYS A 128 13.42 7.59 -0.91
CA LYS A 128 14.15 8.85 -0.90
C LYS A 128 14.99 9.03 -2.17
N GLU A 129 15.71 8.00 -2.60
CA GLU A 129 16.50 8.01 -3.85
C GLU A 129 15.62 8.12 -5.09
N MET A 130 14.37 7.65 -5.02
CA MET A 130 13.37 7.84 -6.07
C MET A 130 12.75 9.25 -6.10
N GLY A 131 13.15 10.14 -5.19
CA GLY A 131 12.68 11.52 -5.14
C GLY A 131 11.29 11.68 -4.49
N VAL A 132 10.84 10.70 -3.69
CA VAL A 132 9.63 10.84 -2.89
C VAL A 132 9.86 11.94 -1.85
N SER A 133 8.92 12.89 -1.74
CA SER A 133 9.01 14.01 -0.81
C SER A 133 8.99 13.56 0.66
N ASP A 134 9.64 14.31 1.54
CA ASP A 134 9.69 14.01 2.99
C ASP A 134 8.30 13.84 3.63
N GLU A 135 7.29 14.59 3.18
CA GLU A 135 5.90 14.44 3.64
C GLU A 135 5.35 13.04 3.36
N LEU A 136 5.48 12.56 2.12
CA LEU A 136 5.05 11.22 1.73
C LEU A 136 5.91 10.12 2.37
N LEU A 137 7.22 10.37 2.57
CA LEU A 137 8.08 9.46 3.31
C LEU A 137 7.60 9.29 4.76
N ALA A 138 7.14 10.36 5.42
CA ALA A 138 6.57 10.27 6.76
C ALA A 138 5.26 9.44 6.78
N GLU A 139 4.39 9.60 5.79
CA GLU A 139 3.19 8.76 5.64
C GLU A 139 3.55 7.27 5.46
N VAL A 140 4.55 6.96 4.61
CA VAL A 140 5.04 5.59 4.41
C VAL A 140 5.63 5.02 5.71
N ALA A 141 6.47 5.77 6.41
CA ALA A 141 7.10 5.33 7.65
C ALA A 141 6.06 5.00 8.73
N ALA A 142 4.99 5.79 8.84
CA ALA A 142 3.91 5.53 9.79
C ALA A 142 3.19 4.20 9.53
N ILE A 143 3.08 3.78 8.27
CA ILE A 143 2.47 2.51 7.86
C ILE A 143 3.47 1.36 8.03
N ALA A 144 4.68 1.51 7.50
CA ALA A 144 5.71 0.48 7.50
C ALA A 144 6.20 0.13 8.92
N ALA A 145 6.29 1.12 9.82
CA ALA A 145 6.71 0.92 11.21
C ALA A 145 5.53 0.84 12.19
N ALA A 146 4.30 0.61 11.70
CA ALA A 146 3.13 0.53 12.56
C ALA A 146 3.32 -0.53 13.67
N PRO A 147 3.06 -0.22 14.96
CA PRO A 147 3.37 -1.14 16.07
C PRO A 147 2.72 -2.53 15.92
N GLN A 148 1.48 -2.58 15.43
CA GLN A 148 0.79 -3.84 15.20
C GLN A 148 1.44 -4.65 14.08
N HIS A 149 1.84 -4.00 12.99
CA HIS A 149 2.55 -4.66 11.89
C HIS A 149 3.87 -5.26 12.36
N LYS A 150 4.65 -4.50 13.14
CA LYS A 150 5.91 -4.97 13.74
C LYS A 150 5.68 -6.17 14.67
N LYS A 151 4.66 -6.12 15.53
CA LYS A 151 4.30 -7.27 16.40
C LYS A 151 3.93 -8.51 15.61
N ASP A 152 3.16 -8.36 14.55
CA ASP A 152 2.76 -9.50 13.73
C ASP A 152 3.96 -10.10 13.00
N VAL A 153 4.82 -9.29 12.36
CA VAL A 153 6.05 -9.79 11.71
C VAL A 153 6.98 -10.49 12.71
N LEU A 154 7.18 -9.90 13.89
CA LEU A 154 8.08 -10.45 14.91
C LEU A 154 7.44 -11.54 15.78
N ASN A 155 6.20 -11.94 15.49
CA ASN A 155 5.46 -12.94 16.26
C ASN A 155 5.38 -12.62 17.78
N GLN A 156 5.20 -11.33 18.13
CA GLN A 156 5.06 -10.81 19.50
C GLN A 156 3.62 -10.50 19.90
#